data_AF-A0A7I8VBJ2-F1
#
_entry.id   AF-A0A7I8VBJ2-F1
#
_cell.length_a   1.000
_cell.length_b   1.000
_cell.length_c   1.000
_cell.angle_alpha   90.00
_cell.angle_beta   90.00
_cell.angle_gamma   90.00
#
_symmetry.space_group_name_H-M   'P 1'
#
loop_
_entity.id
_entity.type
_entity.pdbx_description
1 polymer ?
#
loop_
_entity_poly.entity_id
_entity_poly.type
_entity_poly.pdbx_seq_one_letter_code
_entity_poly.pdbx_strand_id
1 'polypeptide(L)'
;MLLFGLDLKPFFTGPSKKEDPVHMCSTSPESIRQEVEILKTDFNHRIKHVLFNSILVTYMTALIPICFTQNTLYYDTWWVAQHVLMTWVGAFLPLCLHALSPSYLDTLHRCALHLGKWTKVENRNPHMPYSSWSELQIWQKGSLVKHVRGLFKAEGCNNSAEPANTTHQRFYFLFEKPLRVLHWLLIFTWCAILYQIVQLIQSSEWSQIIGLSFMLASNYIPLFRLMRDRHLLSKAYKDQASSPLRLRSS
;
A
#
# COMPACT_ATOMS: atom_id res chain seq x y z
N MET A 1 3.17 -15.32 -3.38
CA MET A 1 2.48 -14.70 -4.56
C MET A 1 1.85 -13.40 -4.03
N LEU A 2 1.65 -12.28 -4.72
CA LEU A 2 0.31 -12.08 -5.31
C LEU A 2 0.09 -10.78 -6.09
N LEU A 3 0.83 -9.68 -5.92
CA LEU A 3 0.50 -8.44 -6.65
C LEU A 3 1.29 -8.23 -7.97
N PHE A 4 2.62 -8.48 -8.00
CA PHE A 4 3.44 -8.18 -9.20
C PHE A 4 4.65 -9.10 -9.47
N GLY A 5 4.67 -10.32 -8.93
CA GLY A 5 5.74 -11.30 -9.21
C GLY A 5 6.81 -11.43 -8.11
N LEU A 6 7.50 -12.57 -8.10
CA LEU A 6 8.53 -12.92 -7.12
C LEU A 6 9.92 -12.70 -7.73
N ASP A 7 10.58 -11.60 -7.38
CA ASP A 7 12.05 -11.52 -7.42
C ASP A 7 12.59 -11.77 -6.00
N LEU A 8 13.48 -12.75 -5.84
CA LEU A 8 14.07 -13.21 -4.58
C LEU A 8 15.54 -12.76 -4.57
N LYS A 9 15.80 -11.56 -4.03
CA LYS A 9 17.15 -11.09 -3.71
C LYS A 9 17.45 -11.33 -2.22
N PRO A 10 18.73 -11.54 -1.84
CA PRO A 10 19.10 -11.83 -0.46
C PRO A 10 18.61 -10.72 0.49
N PHE A 11 17.88 -11.14 1.52
CA PHE A 11 17.08 -10.31 2.40
C PHE A 11 17.92 -9.65 3.52
N PHE A 12 19.15 -10.11 3.74
CA PHE A 12 20.07 -9.61 4.76
C PHE A 12 20.88 -8.41 4.25
N THR A 13 20.20 -7.32 3.95
CA THR A 13 20.81 -5.99 4.05
C THR A 13 20.15 -5.31 5.24
N GLY A 14 20.94 -4.95 6.27
CA GLY A 14 20.46 -4.22 7.44
C GLY A 14 19.72 -2.92 7.05
N PRO A 15 19.16 -2.17 8.01
CA PRO A 15 18.36 -0.99 7.73
C PRO A 15 19.24 0.12 7.16
N SER A 16 19.52 0.07 5.86
CA SER A 16 19.87 1.25 5.11
C SER A 16 18.62 2.13 5.16
N LYS A 17 18.75 3.34 5.74
CA LYS A 17 17.80 4.42 5.49
C LYS A 17 17.78 4.64 3.96
N LYS A 18 17.00 3.84 3.24
CA LYS A 18 16.61 4.19 1.88
C LYS A 18 15.70 5.39 2.04
N GLU A 19 16.24 6.56 1.75
CA GLU A 19 15.44 7.76 1.56
C GLU A 19 14.30 7.42 0.61
N ASP A 20 13.10 7.92 0.91
CA ASP A 20 11.95 7.65 0.05
C ASP A 20 12.26 8.20 -1.36
N PRO A 21 12.00 7.41 -2.42
CA PRO A 21 12.28 7.85 -3.77
C PRO A 21 11.58 9.17 -4.06
N VAL A 22 12.36 10.13 -4.56
CA VAL A 22 11.85 11.42 -5.00
C VAL A 22 11.21 11.24 -6.37
N HIS A 23 9.96 11.67 -6.51
CA HIS A 23 9.27 11.62 -7.80
C HIS A 23 9.99 12.51 -8.83
N MET A 24 10.31 11.95 -9.99
CA MET A 24 10.82 12.73 -11.12
C MET A 24 9.64 13.08 -12.03
N CYS A 25 9.19 14.33 -12.01
CA CYS A 25 8.16 14.83 -12.94
C CYS A 25 8.71 14.83 -14.38
N SER A 26 8.71 13.67 -15.03
CA SER A 26 9.15 13.52 -16.41
C SER A 26 8.01 13.74 -17.39
N THR A 27 8.33 14.33 -18.53
CA THR A 27 7.43 14.46 -19.69
C THR A 27 7.65 13.37 -20.73
N SER A 28 8.64 12.48 -20.53
CA SER A 28 8.89 11.34 -21.42
C SER A 28 8.09 10.11 -20.96
N PRO A 29 7.29 9.48 -21.85
CA PRO A 29 6.48 8.31 -21.48
C PRO A 29 7.32 7.09 -21.09
N GLU A 30 8.51 6.94 -21.67
CA GLU A 30 9.45 5.86 -21.33
C GLU A 30 9.96 5.98 -19.89
N SER A 31 10.41 7.17 -19.48
CA SER A 31 10.91 7.38 -18.11
C SER A 31 9.80 7.24 -17.07
N ILE A 32 8.56 7.65 -17.38
CA ILE A 32 7.40 7.42 -16.50
C ILE A 32 7.16 5.91 -16.32
N ARG A 33 7.19 5.10 -17.39
CA ARG A 33 7.02 3.64 -17.30
C ARG A 33 8.16 3.00 -16.50
N GLN A 34 9.39 3.44 -16.72
CA GLN A 34 10.55 2.95 -15.96
C GLN A 34 10.44 3.29 -14.47
N GLU A 35 10.01 4.50 -14.13
CA GLU A 35 9.76 4.91 -12.74
C GLU A 35 8.69 4.03 -12.08
N VAL A 36 7.59 3.73 -12.78
CA VAL A 36 6.54 2.83 -12.30
C VAL A 36 7.09 1.44 -12.01
N GLU A 37 7.95 0.89 -12.89
CA GLU A 37 8.59 -0.40 -12.66
C GLU A 37 9.50 -0.41 -11.43
N ILE A 38 10.29 0.65 -11.22
CA ILE A 38 11.13 0.83 -10.03
C ILE A 38 10.26 0.94 -8.77
N LEU A 39 9.24 1.79 -8.77
CA LEU A 39 8.36 2.00 -7.62
C LEU A 39 7.55 0.75 -7.27
N LYS A 40 7.09 0.01 -8.28
CA LYS A 40 6.41 -1.27 -8.10
C LYS A 40 7.33 -2.30 -7.44
N THR A 41 8.56 -2.44 -7.94
CA THR A 41 9.52 -3.40 -7.36
C THR A 41 9.91 -3.02 -5.94
N ASP A 42 10.12 -1.73 -5.67
CA ASP A 42 10.39 -1.21 -4.32
C ASP A 42 9.22 -1.44 -3.36
N PHE A 43 7.98 -1.17 -3.80
CA PHE A 43 6.77 -1.43 -3.01
C PHE A 43 6.67 -2.91 -2.61
N ASN A 44 6.88 -3.83 -3.56
CA ASN A 44 6.86 -5.26 -3.24
C ASN A 44 7.97 -5.66 -2.27
N HIS A 45 9.16 -5.07 -2.41
CA HIS A 45 10.26 -5.33 -1.49
C HIS A 45 9.93 -4.84 -0.08
N ARG A 46 9.36 -3.64 0.05
CA ARG A 46 8.89 -3.09 1.33
C ARG A 46 7.82 -3.98 1.98
N ILE A 47 6.82 -4.44 1.23
CA ILE A 47 5.78 -5.33 1.77
C ILE A 47 6.36 -6.70 2.18
N LYS A 48 7.22 -7.31 1.36
CA LYS A 48 7.93 -8.54 1.74
C LYS A 48 8.74 -8.32 3.02
N HIS A 49 9.40 -7.18 3.12
CA HIS A 49 10.21 -6.83 4.28
C HIS A 49 9.39 -6.74 5.56
N VAL A 50 8.24 -6.07 5.49
CA VAL A 50 7.30 -5.96 6.61
C VAL A 50 6.73 -7.32 7.01
N LEU A 51 6.33 -8.15 6.05
CA LEU A 51 5.78 -9.48 6.34
C LEU A 51 6.79 -10.37 7.05
N PHE A 52 8.02 -10.46 6.53
CA PHE A 52 9.06 -11.29 7.15
C PHE A 52 9.43 -10.77 8.55
N ASN A 53 9.66 -9.46 8.71
CA ASN A 53 10.05 -8.92 10.01
C ASN A 53 8.92 -9.02 11.05
N SER A 54 7.66 -8.82 10.67
CA SER A 54 6.54 -8.99 11.60
C SER A 54 6.42 -10.45 12.07
N ILE A 55 6.59 -11.43 11.17
CA ILE A 55 6.63 -12.85 11.52
C ILE A 55 7.82 -13.14 12.44
N LEU A 56 9.02 -12.63 12.11
CA LEU A 56 10.22 -12.83 12.93
C LEU A 56 10.07 -12.25 14.33
N VAL A 57 9.53 -11.02 14.45
CA VAL A 57 9.24 -10.42 15.76
C VAL A 57 8.27 -11.30 16.54
N THR A 58 7.17 -11.73 15.92
CA THR A 58 6.17 -12.61 16.57
C THR A 58 6.79 -13.93 17.02
N TYR A 59 7.64 -14.51 16.18
CA TYR A 59 8.34 -15.75 16.51
C TYR A 59 9.20 -15.56 17.77
N MET A 60 9.98 -14.48 17.82
CA MET A 60 10.85 -14.19 18.95
C MET A 60 10.08 -13.81 20.23
N THR A 61 8.97 -13.07 20.11
CA THR A 61 8.27 -12.52 21.28
C THR A 61 7.14 -13.39 21.81
N ALA A 62 6.52 -14.22 20.96
CA ALA A 62 5.36 -15.03 21.33
C ALA A 62 5.61 -16.54 21.21
N LEU A 63 6.25 -17.02 20.13
CA LEU A 63 6.42 -18.46 19.92
C LEU A 63 7.57 -19.06 20.75
N ILE A 64 8.71 -18.37 20.85
CA ILE A 64 9.84 -18.84 21.66
C ILE A 64 9.45 -19.10 23.14
N PRO A 65 8.78 -18.17 23.85
CA PRO A 65 8.35 -18.42 25.22
C PRO A 65 7.47 -19.66 25.39
N ILE A 66 6.60 -19.93 24.40
CA ILE A 66 5.73 -21.12 24.40
C ILE A 66 6.57 -22.40 24.31
N CYS A 67 7.60 -22.43 23.46
CA CYS A 67 8.50 -23.58 23.33
C CYS A 67 9.27 -23.90 24.63
N PHE A 68 9.52 -22.91 25.48
CA PHE A 68 10.20 -23.07 26.77
C PHE A 68 9.24 -23.24 27.96
N THR A 69 7.95 -23.30 27.71
CA THR A 69 6.94 -23.50 28.76
C THR A 69 6.99 -24.93 29.29
N GLN A 70 6.84 -25.11 30.60
CA GLN A 70 6.85 -26.43 31.24
C GLN A 70 5.69 -27.29 30.74
N ASN A 71 5.93 -28.57 30.43
CA ASN A 71 4.91 -29.52 29.96
C ASN A 71 3.78 -29.78 30.96
N THR A 72 3.93 -29.37 32.21
CA THR A 72 2.92 -29.48 33.28
C THR A 72 1.94 -28.31 33.31
N LEU A 73 2.19 -27.23 32.55
CA LEU A 73 1.32 -26.06 32.50
C LEU A 73 0.17 -26.33 31.51
N TYR A 74 -1.04 -26.49 32.03
CA TYR A 74 -2.25 -26.52 31.21
C TYR A 74 -2.63 -25.08 30.85
N TYR A 75 -2.60 -24.75 29.55
CA TYR A 75 -3.05 -23.47 29.03
C TYR A 75 -4.05 -23.67 27.90
N ASP A 76 -4.91 -22.68 27.70
CA ASP A 76 -5.86 -22.69 26.58
C ASP A 76 -5.15 -22.42 25.25
N THR A 77 -5.03 -23.46 24.43
CA THR A 77 -4.42 -23.39 23.10
C THR A 77 -5.14 -22.41 22.16
N TRP A 78 -6.46 -22.24 22.32
CA TRP A 78 -7.23 -21.32 21.52
C TRP A 78 -6.88 -19.87 21.85
N TRP A 79 -6.86 -19.54 23.14
CA TRP A 79 -6.43 -18.22 23.61
C TRP A 79 -4.99 -17.90 23.17
N VAL A 80 -4.08 -18.85 23.31
CA VAL A 80 -2.68 -18.67 22.87
C VAL A 80 -2.58 -18.43 21.36
N ALA A 81 -3.34 -19.17 20.54
CA ALA A 81 -3.38 -18.93 19.10
C ALA A 81 -3.88 -17.51 18.76
N GLN A 82 -4.93 -17.05 19.44
CA GLN A 82 -5.44 -15.68 19.29
C GLN A 82 -4.41 -14.63 19.72
N HIS A 83 -3.70 -14.86 20.82
CA HIS A 83 -2.66 -13.96 21.33
C HIS A 83 -1.46 -13.86 20.36
N VAL A 84 -1.00 -14.98 19.81
CA VAL A 84 0.06 -15.01 18.78
C VAL A 84 -0.37 -14.22 17.54
N LEU A 85 -1.61 -14.42 17.07
CA LEU A 85 -2.14 -13.68 15.92
C LEU A 85 -2.20 -12.17 16.20
N MET A 86 -2.67 -11.77 17.38
CA MET A 86 -2.75 -10.36 17.76
C MET A 86 -1.38 -9.71 17.94
N THR A 87 -0.41 -10.47 18.46
CA THR A 87 0.99 -10.04 18.54
C THR A 87 1.57 -9.80 17.14
N TRP A 88 1.27 -10.69 16.19
CA TRP A 88 1.68 -10.52 14.80
C TRP A 88 1.06 -9.27 14.17
N VAL A 89 -0.24 -9.06 14.33
CA VAL A 89 -0.92 -7.85 13.84
C VAL A 89 -0.32 -6.59 14.50
N GLY A 90 -0.03 -6.64 15.80
CA GLY A 90 0.56 -5.55 16.56
C GLY A 90 2.00 -5.21 16.15
N ALA A 91 2.76 -6.17 15.64
CA ALA A 91 4.07 -5.93 15.02
C ALA A 91 3.94 -5.47 13.55
N PHE A 92 3.01 -6.06 12.81
CA PHE A 92 2.78 -5.79 11.39
C PHE A 92 2.33 -4.34 11.14
N LEU A 93 1.39 -3.82 11.93
CA LEU A 93 0.81 -2.49 11.73
C LEU A 93 1.84 -1.34 11.80
N PRO A 94 2.69 -1.22 12.85
CA PRO A 94 3.75 -0.22 12.90
C PRO A 94 4.79 -0.38 11.80
N LEU A 95 5.14 -1.62 11.43
CA LEU A 95 6.10 -1.88 10.34
C LEU A 95 5.53 -1.46 8.98
N CYS A 96 4.24 -1.74 8.72
CA CYS A 96 3.53 -1.24 7.54
C CYS A 96 3.54 0.28 7.49
N LEU A 97 3.24 0.95 8.60
CA LEU A 97 3.24 2.40 8.70
C LEU A 97 4.61 3.02 8.43
N HIS A 98 5.67 2.38 8.90
CA HIS A 98 7.03 2.84 8.64
C HIS A 98 7.43 2.64 7.18
N ALA A 99 7.08 1.49 6.60
CA ALA A 99 7.39 1.16 5.21
C ALA A 99 6.58 1.99 4.20
N LEU A 100 5.35 2.34 4.54
CA LEU A 100 4.40 3.11 3.72
C LEU A 100 4.24 4.52 4.27
N SER A 101 5.36 5.25 4.34
CA SER A 101 5.36 6.64 4.80
C SER A 101 4.41 7.50 3.94
N PRO A 102 3.83 8.58 4.48
CA PRO A 102 2.94 9.43 3.71
C PRO A 102 3.63 10.09 2.49
N SER A 103 4.91 10.42 2.63
CA SER A 103 5.73 10.95 1.52
C SER A 103 5.91 9.91 0.40
N TYR A 104 6.15 8.66 0.76
CA TYR A 104 6.26 7.56 -0.21
C TYR A 104 4.94 7.31 -0.95
N LEU A 105 3.81 7.36 -0.23
CA LEU A 105 2.48 7.25 -0.85
C LEU A 105 2.18 8.42 -1.79
N ASP A 106 2.67 9.63 -1.50
CA ASP A 106 2.55 10.77 -2.41
C ASP A 106 3.38 10.56 -3.69
N THR A 107 4.63 10.08 -3.59
CA THR A 107 5.44 9.72 -4.76
C THR A 107 4.71 8.69 -5.64
N LEU A 108 4.18 7.62 -5.04
CA LEU A 108 3.42 6.59 -5.76
C LEU A 108 2.16 7.16 -6.43
N HIS A 109 1.46 8.05 -5.74
CA HIS A 109 0.27 8.70 -6.26
C HIS A 109 0.58 9.60 -7.46
N ARG A 110 1.61 10.46 -7.37
CA ARG A 110 2.02 11.33 -8.48
C ARG A 110 2.43 10.51 -9.70
N CYS A 111 3.26 9.49 -9.51
CA CYS A 111 3.66 8.60 -10.60
C CYS A 111 2.44 7.89 -11.23
N ALA A 112 1.46 7.47 -10.42
CA ALA A 112 0.21 6.90 -10.94
C ALA A 112 -0.61 7.90 -11.77
N LEU A 113 -0.64 9.19 -11.39
CA LEU A 113 -1.30 10.23 -12.17
C LEU A 113 -0.62 10.47 -13.53
N HIS A 114 0.72 10.43 -13.59
CA HIS A 114 1.49 10.54 -14.84
C HIS A 114 1.37 9.29 -15.74
N LEU A 115 1.21 8.12 -15.12
CA LEU A 115 0.99 6.86 -15.84
C LEU A 115 -0.37 6.86 -16.55
N GLY A 116 -1.44 7.24 -15.85
CA GLY A 116 -2.80 7.23 -16.38
C GLY A 116 -3.41 5.83 -16.51
N LYS A 117 -4.62 5.77 -17.08
CA LYS A 117 -5.40 4.53 -17.23
C LYS A 117 -6.09 4.47 -18.60
N TRP A 118 -6.12 3.26 -19.15
CA TRP A 118 -6.89 2.89 -20.34
C TRP A 118 -8.17 2.14 -19.97
N THR A 119 -9.27 2.52 -20.61
CA THR A 119 -10.54 1.77 -20.58
C THR A 119 -10.82 1.20 -21.96
N LYS A 120 -11.11 -0.10 -22.01
CA LYS A 120 -11.43 -0.78 -23.26
C LYS A 120 -12.78 -0.29 -23.77
N VAL A 121 -12.85 0.09 -25.03
CA VAL A 121 -14.08 0.53 -25.70
C VAL A 121 -14.55 -0.60 -26.61
N GLU A 122 -15.76 -1.10 -26.35
CA GLU A 122 -16.37 -2.17 -27.17
C GLU A 122 -17.06 -1.60 -28.41
N ASN A 123 -17.49 -0.35 -28.37
CA ASN A 123 -18.27 0.27 -29.43
C ASN A 123 -17.40 0.72 -30.61
N ARG A 124 -17.65 0.13 -31.78
CA ARG A 124 -17.03 0.48 -33.08
C ARG A 124 -17.92 1.48 -33.80
N ASN A 125 -17.92 2.74 -33.38
CA ASN A 125 -18.48 3.79 -34.24
C ASN A 125 -17.50 4.04 -35.41
N PRO A 126 -17.89 3.74 -36.66
CA PRO A 126 -16.98 3.82 -37.82
C PRO A 126 -16.53 5.26 -38.14
N HIS A 127 -17.24 6.27 -37.63
CA HIS A 127 -16.93 7.68 -37.84
C HIS A 127 -16.08 8.33 -36.74
N MET A 128 -15.65 7.54 -35.74
CA MET A 128 -14.88 8.07 -34.62
C MET A 128 -13.38 8.05 -34.95
N PRO A 129 -12.70 9.20 -35.06
CA PRO A 129 -11.28 9.22 -35.38
C PRO A 129 -10.50 8.55 -34.24
N TYR A 130 -9.72 7.54 -34.58
CA TYR A 130 -8.80 6.87 -33.67
C TYR A 130 -7.37 7.03 -34.18
N SER A 131 -6.43 7.14 -33.25
CA SER A 131 -5.00 7.14 -33.58
C SER A 131 -4.40 5.76 -33.30
N SER A 132 -3.37 5.37 -34.04
CA SER A 132 -2.58 4.18 -33.70
C SER A 132 -1.80 4.43 -32.41
N TRP A 133 -1.74 3.43 -31.52
CA TRP A 133 -0.94 3.56 -30.30
C TRP A 133 0.55 3.70 -30.63
N SER A 134 1.22 4.58 -29.89
CA SER A 134 2.65 4.78 -29.96
C SER A 134 3.23 4.82 -28.55
N GLU A 135 4.36 4.13 -28.36
CA GLU A 135 5.08 4.07 -27.09
C GLU A 135 5.70 5.40 -26.68
N LEU A 136 6.03 6.24 -27.66
CA LEU A 136 6.73 7.51 -27.49
C LEU A 136 5.79 8.69 -27.23
N GLN A 137 4.48 8.47 -27.34
CA GLN A 137 3.48 9.53 -27.24
C GLN A 137 2.72 9.45 -25.91
N ILE A 138 2.54 10.62 -25.27
CA ILE A 138 1.60 10.80 -24.15
C ILE A 138 0.22 11.11 -24.72
N TRP A 139 -0.78 10.37 -24.24
CA TRP A 139 -2.16 10.54 -24.68
C TRP A 139 -2.95 11.40 -23.71
N GLN A 140 -3.70 12.37 -24.24
CA GLN A 140 -4.53 13.26 -23.44
C GLN A 140 -5.85 12.59 -23.06
N LYS A 141 -6.52 13.14 -22.05
CA LYS A 141 -7.82 12.65 -21.60
C LYS A 141 -8.82 12.58 -22.75
N GLY A 142 -9.47 11.43 -22.92
CA GLY A 142 -10.48 11.20 -23.93
C GLY A 142 -9.94 10.73 -25.29
N SER A 143 -8.63 10.71 -25.50
CA SER A 143 -8.04 10.17 -26.74
C SER A 143 -8.37 8.70 -26.93
N LEU A 144 -8.70 8.34 -28.18
CA LEU A 144 -9.03 6.99 -28.59
C LEU A 144 -7.89 6.40 -29.39
N VAL A 145 -7.43 5.25 -28.93
CA VAL A 145 -6.24 4.64 -29.46
C VAL A 145 -6.47 3.19 -29.81
N LYS A 146 -6.10 2.83 -31.03
CA LYS A 146 -6.10 1.46 -31.51
C LYS A 146 -4.79 0.78 -31.11
N HIS A 147 -4.92 -0.26 -30.29
CA HIS A 147 -3.83 -1.15 -29.90
C HIS A 147 -4.09 -2.55 -30.44
N VAL A 148 -3.07 -3.41 -30.50
CA VAL A 148 -3.20 -4.81 -30.99
C VAL A 148 -4.31 -5.58 -30.25
N ARG A 149 -4.53 -5.24 -28.97
CA ARG A 149 -5.51 -5.89 -28.08
C ARG A 149 -6.91 -5.25 -28.08
N GLY A 150 -7.17 -4.28 -28.94
CA GLY A 150 -8.47 -3.61 -29.08
C GLY A 150 -8.40 -2.09 -29.09
N LEU A 151 -9.58 -1.45 -29.04
CA LEU A 151 -9.71 0.00 -28.95
C LEU A 151 -9.76 0.43 -27.47
N PHE A 152 -8.96 1.42 -27.11
CA PHE A 152 -8.86 1.93 -25.75
C PHE A 152 -9.07 3.44 -25.71
N LYS A 153 -9.68 3.92 -24.62
CA LYS A 153 -9.88 5.33 -24.31
C LYS A 153 -9.02 5.73 -23.13
N ALA A 154 -8.33 6.87 -23.24
CA ALA A 154 -7.57 7.45 -22.15
C ALA A 154 -8.50 8.13 -21.12
N GLU A 155 -8.42 7.75 -19.85
CA GLU A 155 -9.21 8.36 -18.76
C GLU A 155 -8.41 9.38 -17.93
N GLY A 156 -7.09 9.19 -17.82
CA GLY A 156 -6.19 10.10 -17.10
C GLY A 156 -5.96 11.43 -17.83
N CYS A 157 -5.48 12.45 -17.10
CA CYS A 157 -5.10 13.73 -17.70
C CYS A 157 -3.98 13.55 -18.72
N ASN A 158 -2.93 12.83 -18.32
CA ASN A 158 -1.88 12.32 -19.17
C ASN A 158 -1.89 10.80 -19.07
N ASN A 159 -1.74 10.12 -20.19
CA ASN A 159 -1.74 8.67 -20.23
C ASN A 159 -0.52 8.17 -20.99
N SER A 160 0.44 7.69 -20.21
CA SER A 160 1.70 7.11 -20.67
C SER A 160 1.68 5.58 -20.57
N ALA A 161 0.65 5.00 -19.94
CA ALA A 161 0.52 3.57 -19.74
C ALA A 161 0.46 2.80 -21.07
N GLU A 162 0.90 1.55 -21.02
CA GLU A 162 0.66 0.59 -22.10
C GLU A 162 -0.79 0.07 -22.05
N PRO A 163 -1.56 0.15 -23.16
CA PRO A 163 -2.92 -0.38 -23.24
C PRO A 163 -2.95 -1.90 -22.99
N ALA A 164 -3.91 -2.36 -22.20
CA ALA A 164 -4.07 -3.76 -21.80
C ALA A 164 -2.92 -4.38 -21.00
N ASN A 165 -2.05 -3.56 -20.40
CA ASN A 165 -1.11 -4.02 -19.40
C ASN A 165 -1.77 -4.03 -18.00
N THR A 166 -1.93 -5.23 -17.44
CA THR A 166 -2.61 -5.42 -16.15
C THR A 166 -1.82 -4.87 -14.96
N THR A 167 -0.49 -4.79 -15.06
CA THR A 167 0.32 -4.27 -13.95
C THR A 167 0.13 -2.77 -13.79
N HIS A 168 0.17 -2.03 -14.90
CA HIS A 168 -0.12 -0.60 -14.94
C HIS A 168 -1.54 -0.29 -14.44
N GLN A 169 -2.53 -1.11 -14.82
CA GLN A 169 -3.90 -0.95 -14.34
C GLN A 169 -4.01 -1.15 -12.82
N ARG A 170 -3.37 -2.17 -12.26
CA ARG A 170 -3.35 -2.42 -10.80
C ARG A 170 -2.62 -1.31 -10.04
N PHE A 171 -1.48 -0.86 -10.56
CA PHE A 171 -0.70 0.24 -9.98
C PHE A 171 -1.53 1.52 -9.94
N TYR A 172 -2.14 1.90 -11.07
CA TYR A 172 -3.04 3.03 -11.14
C TYR A 172 -4.20 2.88 -10.16
N PHE A 173 -4.90 1.74 -10.15
CA PHE A 173 -6.01 1.52 -9.24
C PHE A 173 -5.59 1.64 -7.77
N LEU A 174 -4.44 1.12 -7.38
CA LEU A 174 -4.00 1.16 -5.98
C LEU A 174 -3.65 2.58 -5.52
N PHE A 175 -3.01 3.38 -6.39
CA PHE A 175 -2.39 4.66 -6.03
C PHE A 175 -3.07 5.91 -6.63
N GLU A 176 -4.10 5.76 -7.46
CA GLU A 176 -4.90 6.88 -7.99
C GLU A 176 -5.46 7.78 -6.88
N LYS A 177 -5.84 7.19 -5.74
CA LYS A 177 -6.28 7.94 -4.56
C LYS A 177 -5.26 7.75 -3.44
N PRO A 178 -4.52 8.79 -3.03
CA PRO A 178 -3.41 8.67 -2.06
C PRO A 178 -3.92 8.17 -0.69
N LEU A 179 -5.15 8.53 -0.33
CA LEU A 179 -5.79 8.10 0.92
C LEU A 179 -6.28 6.65 0.91
N ARG A 180 -6.29 5.96 -0.24
CA ARG A 180 -6.89 4.61 -0.35
C ARG A 180 -6.16 3.61 0.54
N VAL A 181 -4.84 3.48 0.36
CA VAL A 181 -3.99 2.57 1.16
C VAL A 181 -4.09 2.92 2.65
N LEU A 182 -4.09 4.22 2.96
CA LEU A 182 -4.21 4.70 4.34
C LEU A 182 -5.57 4.33 4.97
N HIS A 183 -6.67 4.41 4.22
CA HIS A 183 -7.99 3.96 4.69
C HIS A 183 -8.03 2.46 4.94
N TRP A 184 -7.43 1.65 4.07
CA TRP A 184 -7.35 0.19 4.28
C TRP A 184 -6.59 -0.13 5.57
N LEU A 185 -5.44 0.51 5.81
CA LEU A 185 -4.68 0.33 7.05
C LEU A 185 -5.45 0.81 8.27
N LEU A 186 -6.13 1.96 8.18
CA LEU A 186 -6.93 2.50 9.27
C LEU A 186 -8.09 1.57 9.66
N ILE A 187 -8.84 1.05 8.68
CA ILE A 187 -9.91 0.08 8.92
C ILE A 187 -9.34 -1.17 9.58
N PHE A 188 -8.22 -1.68 9.06
CA PHE A 188 -7.57 -2.87 9.61
C PHE A 188 -7.12 -2.65 11.07
N THR A 189 -6.53 -1.49 11.40
CA THR A 189 -6.16 -1.14 12.78
C THR A 189 -7.38 -1.02 13.69
N TRP A 190 -8.47 -0.40 13.24
CA TRP A 190 -9.72 -0.32 14.00
C TRP A 190 -10.29 -1.71 14.30
N CYS A 191 -10.34 -2.60 13.31
CA CYS A 191 -10.80 -3.97 13.50
C CYS A 191 -9.93 -4.72 14.51
N ALA A 192 -8.61 -4.56 14.46
CA ALA A 192 -7.68 -5.18 15.41
C ALA A 192 -7.90 -4.68 16.85
N ILE A 193 -8.07 -3.37 17.04
CA ILE A 193 -8.33 -2.76 18.35
C ILE A 193 -9.69 -3.21 18.91
N LEU A 194 -10.74 -3.20 18.09
CA LEU A 194 -12.07 -3.68 18.50
C LEU A 194 -12.01 -5.14 18.93
N TYR A 195 -11.30 -5.98 18.19
CA TYR A 195 -11.10 -7.38 18.55
C TYR A 195 -10.35 -7.53 19.87
N GLN A 196 -9.30 -6.74 20.10
CA GLN A 196 -8.55 -6.74 21.37
C GLN A 196 -9.41 -6.29 22.56
N ILE A 197 -10.34 -5.35 22.35
CA ILE A 197 -11.30 -4.94 23.38
C ILE A 197 -12.27 -6.08 23.70
N VAL A 198 -12.79 -6.78 22.68
CA VAL A 198 -13.68 -7.94 22.89
C VAL A 198 -12.96 -9.03 23.68
N GLN A 199 -11.71 -9.33 23.31
CA GLN A 199 -10.87 -10.29 24.05
C GLN A 199 -10.67 -9.87 25.50
N LEU A 200 -10.39 -8.59 25.76
CA LEU A 200 -10.20 -8.06 27.10
C LEU A 200 -11.45 -8.22 27.98
N ILE A 201 -12.65 -8.05 27.41
CA ILE A 201 -13.93 -8.23 28.12
C ILE A 201 -14.19 -9.71 28.43
N GLN A 202 -13.75 -10.62 27.56
CA GLN A 202 -13.94 -12.06 27.71
C GLN A 202 -12.93 -12.71 28.66
N SER A 203 -11.78 -12.09 28.89
CA SER A 203 -10.73 -12.63 29.76
C SER A 203 -11.09 -12.51 31.25
N SER A 204 -11.11 -13.65 31.94
CA SER A 204 -11.26 -13.73 33.41
C SER A 204 -9.93 -13.73 34.15
N GLU A 205 -8.85 -14.16 33.49
CA GLU A 205 -7.52 -14.34 34.11
C GLU A 205 -6.74 -13.03 34.15
N TRP A 206 -6.20 -12.69 35.33
CA TRP A 206 -5.44 -11.46 35.55
C TRP A 206 -4.22 -11.30 34.62
N SER A 207 -3.51 -12.40 34.34
CA SER A 207 -2.35 -12.40 33.44
C SER A 207 -2.73 -12.05 31.99
N GLN A 208 -3.86 -12.59 31.53
CA GLN A 208 -4.39 -12.30 30.20
C GLN A 208 -4.82 -10.83 30.10
N ILE A 209 -5.51 -10.32 31.12
CA ILE A 209 -5.97 -8.93 31.19
C ILE A 209 -4.79 -7.96 31.10
N ILE A 210 -3.73 -8.20 31.88
CA ILE A 210 -2.53 -7.34 31.87
C ILE A 210 -1.85 -7.39 30.49
N GLY A 211 -1.61 -8.57 29.93
CA GLY A 211 -0.96 -8.72 28.62
C GLY A 211 -1.74 -8.07 27.48
N LEU A 212 -3.06 -8.30 27.44
CA LEU A 212 -3.95 -7.67 26.46
C LEU A 212 -3.99 -6.15 26.63
N SER A 213 -3.97 -5.63 27.85
CA SER A 213 -3.96 -4.19 28.13
C SER A 213 -2.69 -3.50 27.60
N PHE A 214 -1.52 -4.11 27.80
CA PHE A 214 -0.26 -3.59 27.26
C PHE A 214 -0.23 -3.63 25.73
N MET A 215 -0.70 -4.71 25.12
CA MET A 215 -0.78 -4.84 23.67
C MET A 215 -1.79 -3.84 23.07
N LEU A 216 -2.91 -3.61 23.73
CA LEU A 216 -3.90 -2.60 23.32
C LEU A 216 -3.29 -1.19 23.42
N ALA A 217 -2.59 -0.89 24.51
CA ALA A 217 -1.88 0.39 24.70
C ALA A 217 -0.87 0.66 23.58
N SER A 218 -0.08 -0.34 23.19
CA SER A 218 0.90 -0.19 22.12
C SER A 218 0.24 0.02 20.75
N ASN A 219 -0.90 -0.63 20.48
CA ASN A 219 -1.66 -0.50 19.24
C ASN A 219 -2.42 0.83 19.09
N TYR A 220 -2.56 1.63 20.15
CA TYR A 220 -3.06 3.00 20.02
C TYR A 220 -2.08 3.95 19.30
N ILE A 221 -0.77 3.69 19.41
CA ILE A 221 0.26 4.50 18.74
C ILE A 221 0.09 4.47 17.20
N PRO A 222 0.03 3.31 16.53
CA PRO A 222 -0.20 3.27 15.09
C PRO A 222 -1.56 3.85 14.70
N LEU A 223 -2.62 3.66 15.50
CA LEU A 223 -3.92 4.28 15.25
C LEU A 223 -3.82 5.82 15.23
N PHE A 224 -3.21 6.41 16.26
CA PHE A 224 -3.03 7.86 16.34
C PHE A 224 -2.21 8.38 15.16
N ARG A 225 -1.11 7.71 14.81
CA ARG A 225 -0.27 8.08 13.66
C ARG A 225 -1.06 8.03 12.34
N LEU A 226 -1.83 6.96 12.09
CA LEU A 226 -2.69 6.83 10.90
C LEU A 226 -3.72 7.95 10.81
N MET A 227 -4.39 8.28 11.92
CA MET A 227 -5.39 9.34 11.95
C MET A 227 -4.77 10.71 11.68
N ARG A 228 -3.62 11.00 12.30
CA ARG A 228 -2.86 12.24 12.06
C ARG A 228 -2.46 12.37 10.60
N ASP A 229 -1.85 11.31 10.04
CA ASP A 229 -1.35 11.31 8.67
C ASP A 229 -2.52 11.45 7.67
N ARG A 230 -3.66 10.84 7.96
CA ARG A 230 -4.89 11.01 7.16
C ARG A 230 -5.36 12.46 7.18
N HIS A 231 -5.42 13.08 8.35
CA HIS A 231 -5.86 14.45 8.48
C HIS A 231 -4.91 15.40 7.74
N LEU A 232 -3.60 15.22 7.90
CA LEU A 232 -2.56 16.01 7.24
C LEU A 232 -2.65 15.89 5.71
N LEU A 233 -2.71 14.67 5.18
CA LEU A 233 -2.83 14.44 3.73
C LEU A 233 -4.15 15.00 3.20
N SER A 234 -5.26 14.77 3.91
CA SER A 234 -6.55 15.32 3.48
C SER A 234 -6.54 16.84 3.41
N LYS A 235 -5.82 17.53 4.30
CA LYS A 235 -5.67 18.98 4.25
C LYS A 235 -4.78 19.39 3.07
N ALA A 236 -3.61 18.76 2.92
CA ALA A 236 -2.68 19.05 1.83
C ALA A 236 -3.33 18.92 0.44
N TYR A 237 -4.11 17.86 0.20
CA TYR A 237 -4.80 17.69 -1.09
C TYR A 237 -6.01 18.63 -1.28
N LYS A 238 -6.71 19.02 -0.20
CA LYS A 238 -7.75 20.06 -0.29
C LYS A 238 -7.15 21.42 -0.63
N ASP A 239 -6.02 21.76 -0.01
CA ASP A 239 -5.30 23.01 -0.28
C ASP A 239 -4.79 23.05 -1.73
N GLN A 240 -4.21 21.95 -2.23
CA GLN A 240 -3.80 21.81 -3.62
C GLN A 240 -4.96 21.95 -4.61
N ALA A 241 -6.12 21.36 -4.31
CA ALA A 241 -7.31 21.48 -5.15
C ALA A 241 -7.89 22.91 -5.16
N SER A 242 -7.77 23.65 -4.06
CA SER A 242 -8.27 25.03 -3.93
C SER A 242 -7.36 26.07 -4.61
N SER A 243 -6.09 25.73 -4.88
CA SER A 243 -5.09 26.62 -5.49
C SER A 243 -4.66 26.12 -6.88
N PRO A 244 -5.54 26.19 -7.91
CA PRO A 244 -5.25 25.65 -9.25
C PRO A 244 -4.09 26.35 -9.98
N LEU A 245 -3.60 27.49 -9.49
CA LEU A 245 -2.53 28.27 -10.13
C LEU A 245 -1.12 27.65 -9.99
N ARG A 246 -0.90 26.66 -9.12
CA ARG A 246 0.40 25.94 -9.04
C ARG A 246 0.55 24.77 -10.01
N LEU A 247 -0.54 24.29 -10.61
CA LEU A 247 -0.53 23.17 -11.55
C LEU A 247 -0.03 23.52 -12.96
N ARG A 248 0.32 24.79 -13.21
CA ARG A 248 0.84 25.26 -14.51
C ARG A 248 2.36 25.40 -14.56
N SER A 249 3.07 25.20 -13.45
CA SER A 249 4.51 25.50 -13.34
C SER A 249 5.38 24.34 -12.87
N SER A 250 4.87 23.11 -12.87
CA SER A 250 5.61 21.89 -12.50
C SER A 250 5.27 20.74 -13.45
#